data_AF-A0A520JXK8-F1
#
_entry.id   AF-A0A520JXK8-F1
#
_cell.length_a   1.000
_cell.length_b   1.000
_cell.length_c   1.000
_cell.angle_alpha   90.00
_cell.angle_beta   90.00
_cell.angle_gamma   90.00
#
_symmetry.space_group_name_H-M   'P 1'
#
loop_
_entity.id
_entity.type
_entity.pdbx_description
1 polymer ?
#
loop_
_entity_poly.entity_id
_entity_poly.type
_entity_poly.pdbx_seq_one_letter_code
_entity_poly.pdbx_strand_id
1 'polypeptide(L)'
;MRFTRQNPDISSDIVRKFLSEVLKLAKWKNELSGRCCRAMYYIGTNPCNQSGDSEMSTATIVTELPVKTLQEIEYWSEREGTEKSIFLNGLIDEGLHEWKMYKALSMYKDHQVTLWKAAEIAGVSLSEMLAELPKQKIIFQYDMAELSEDLEYARGK
;
A
#
# COMPACT_ATOMS: atom_id res chain seq x y z
N MET A 1 -60.14 32.82 2.83
CA MET A 1 -60.09 31.89 3.98
C MET A 1 -58.63 31.64 4.34
N ARG A 2 -58.22 31.99 5.56
CA ARG A 2 -56.91 31.60 6.12
C ARG A 2 -56.97 30.11 6.47
N PHE A 3 -55.99 29.34 6.02
CA PHE A 3 -55.53 28.16 6.76
C PHE A 3 -54.01 28.17 6.77
N THR A 4 -53.50 28.64 7.90
CA THR A 4 -52.15 28.40 8.39
C THR A 4 -51.94 26.91 8.64
N ARG A 5 -50.73 26.40 8.39
CA ARG A 5 -49.82 25.81 9.40
C ARG A 5 -48.99 24.66 8.82
N GLN A 6 -47.68 24.89 8.86
CA GLN A 6 -46.65 23.97 9.35
C GLN A 6 -46.60 22.59 8.71
N ASN A 7 -45.68 22.49 7.75
CA ASN A 7 -44.72 21.39 7.67
C ASN A 7 -44.18 21.00 9.07
N PRO A 8 -44.25 19.71 9.45
CA PRO A 8 -43.33 19.12 10.40
C PRO A 8 -42.39 18.17 9.65
N ASP A 9 -41.17 18.68 9.40
CA ASP A 9 -39.90 17.98 9.15
C ASP A 9 -39.92 16.46 8.88
N ILE A 10 -40.14 16.10 7.61
CA ILE A 10 -39.81 14.78 7.04
C ILE A 10 -38.28 14.49 7.15
N SER A 11 -37.46 15.53 7.35
CA SER A 11 -36.02 15.41 7.61
C SER A 11 -35.69 14.78 8.97
N SER A 12 -36.55 14.94 9.98
CA SER A 12 -36.21 14.48 11.34
C SER A 12 -36.42 12.98 11.56
N ASP A 13 -37.35 12.34 10.86
CA ASP A 13 -37.69 10.92 11.09
C ASP A 13 -36.71 9.95 10.41
N ILE A 14 -36.19 10.31 9.23
CA ILE A 14 -35.11 9.56 8.58
C ILE A 14 -33.83 9.70 9.39
N VAL A 15 -33.50 10.91 9.83
CA VAL A 15 -32.31 11.17 10.65
C VAL A 15 -32.45 10.51 12.03
N ARG A 16 -33.65 10.45 12.63
CA ARG A 16 -33.90 9.72 13.89
C ARG A 16 -33.83 8.21 13.72
N LYS A 17 -34.37 7.63 12.65
CA LYS A 17 -34.20 6.19 12.35
C LYS A 17 -32.74 5.85 12.13
N PHE A 18 -32.03 6.64 11.33
CA PHE A 18 -30.60 6.46 11.05
C PHE A 18 -29.76 6.65 12.32
N LEU A 19 -30.04 7.67 13.13
CA LEU A 19 -29.39 7.88 14.43
C LEU A 19 -29.69 6.74 15.41
N SER A 20 -30.90 6.15 15.40
CA SER A 20 -31.21 5.01 16.27
C SER A 20 -30.45 3.74 15.87
N GLU A 21 -30.18 3.52 14.58
CA GLU A 21 -29.33 2.43 14.10
C GLU A 21 -27.84 2.70 14.37
N VAL A 22 -27.37 3.92 14.10
CA VAL A 22 -25.99 4.34 14.40
C VAL A 22 -25.72 4.31 15.90
N LEU A 23 -26.70 4.67 16.75
CA LEU A 23 -26.59 4.55 18.21
C LEU A 23 -26.62 3.09 18.68
N LYS A 24 -27.34 2.19 18.01
CA LYS A 24 -27.26 0.74 18.29
C LYS A 24 -25.86 0.19 17.98
N LEU A 25 -25.24 0.63 16.87
CA LEU A 25 -23.86 0.28 16.51
C LEU A 25 -22.84 0.92 17.46
N ALA A 26 -23.06 2.15 17.92
CA ALA A 26 -22.20 2.84 18.88
C ALA A 26 -22.30 2.23 20.29
N LYS A 27 -23.49 1.75 20.70
CA LYS A 27 -23.67 1.01 21.95
C LYS A 27 -22.93 -0.33 21.93
N TRP A 28 -22.90 -1.00 20.77
CA TRP A 28 -22.09 -2.20 20.55
C TRP A 28 -20.57 -1.93 20.67
N LYS A 29 -20.11 -0.78 20.20
CA LYS A 29 -18.69 -0.36 20.29
C LYS A 29 -18.25 -0.01 21.72
N ASN A 30 -19.16 0.50 22.57
CA ASN A 30 -18.89 0.80 23.98
C ASN A 30 -19.02 -0.40 24.93
N GLU A 31 -19.62 -1.51 24.48
CA GLU A 31 -19.69 -2.76 25.22
C GLU A 31 -18.48 -3.69 24.95
N LEU A 32 -17.67 -3.33 23.95
CA LEU A 32 -16.37 -3.93 23.62
C LEU A 32 -15.17 -3.07 24.05
N SER A 33 -15.35 -1.78 24.36
CA SER A 33 -14.30 -0.92 24.93
C SER A 33 -14.26 -0.90 26.47
N GLY A 34 -15.25 -1.52 27.13
CA GLY A 34 -15.38 -1.59 28.59
C GLY A 34 -14.95 -2.92 29.23
N ARG A 35 -14.40 -3.87 28.47
CA ARG A 35 -13.95 -5.18 28.97
C ARG A 35 -12.47 -5.51 28.72
N CYS A 36 -11.67 -4.53 28.34
CA CYS A 36 -10.22 -4.60 28.50
C CYS A 36 -9.75 -3.32 29.15
N CYS A 37 -8.87 -3.47 30.14
CA CYS A 37 -8.16 -2.38 30.83
C CYS A 37 -8.91 -1.66 31.96
N ARG A 38 -9.43 -2.37 32.99
CA ARG A 38 -9.35 -1.82 34.38
C ARG A 38 -9.60 -2.82 35.52
N ALA A 39 -9.08 -4.04 35.45
CA ALA A 39 -9.04 -4.90 36.65
C ALA A 39 -7.70 -5.63 36.75
N MET A 40 -6.82 -5.02 37.54
CA MET A 40 -5.93 -5.66 38.50
C MET A 40 -4.86 -6.64 37.97
N TYR A 41 -3.66 -6.12 37.78
CA TYR A 41 -2.46 -6.43 38.57
C TYR A 41 -2.50 -7.69 39.46
N TYR A 42 -2.79 -8.90 38.94
CA TYR A 42 -2.62 -10.15 39.72
C TYR A 42 -2.45 -11.44 38.89
N ILE A 43 -2.05 -11.34 37.63
CA ILE A 43 -1.43 -12.45 36.88
C ILE A 43 -0.41 -11.83 35.94
N GLY A 44 0.86 -12.20 36.10
CA GLY A 44 1.99 -11.61 35.39
C GLY A 44 2.01 -11.93 33.89
N THR A 45 1.10 -11.34 33.12
CA THR A 45 1.13 -11.32 31.67
C THR A 45 0.82 -9.91 31.18
N ASN A 46 1.83 -9.29 30.54
CA ASN A 46 1.66 -8.03 29.86
C ASN A 46 0.63 -8.23 28.72
N PRO A 47 -0.45 -7.44 28.64
CA PRO A 47 -1.51 -7.60 27.64
C PRO A 47 -1.18 -6.92 26.30
N CYS A 48 0.09 -6.68 26.00
CA CYS A 48 0.52 -6.09 24.74
C CYS A 48 1.44 -7.07 24.01
N ASN A 49 1.10 -7.26 22.73
CA ASN A 49 1.75 -8.07 21.72
C ASN A 49 1.35 -9.56 21.68
N GLN A 50 0.14 -9.82 21.19
CA GLN A 50 -0.12 -11.04 20.42
C GLN A 50 0.50 -10.83 19.03
N SER A 51 1.79 -11.14 18.86
CA SER A 51 2.30 -11.51 17.54
C SER A 51 2.17 -13.03 17.45
N GLY A 52 1.24 -13.50 16.63
CA GLY A 52 1.29 -14.88 16.19
C GLY A 52 2.58 -15.08 15.41
N ASP A 53 3.41 -16.01 15.88
CA ASP A 53 4.59 -16.45 15.16
C ASP A 53 4.15 -17.20 13.90
N SER A 54 3.85 -16.46 12.82
CA SER A 54 4.14 -16.99 11.48
C SER A 54 5.66 -17.08 11.42
N GLU A 55 6.23 -18.28 11.34
CA GLU A 55 7.67 -18.48 11.15
C GLU A 55 8.15 -17.69 9.93
N MET A 56 8.62 -16.47 10.16
CA MET A 56 9.28 -15.63 9.18
C MET A 56 10.76 -15.96 9.33
N SER A 57 11.34 -16.62 8.33
CA SER A 57 12.76 -16.96 8.35
C SER A 57 13.58 -15.68 8.46
N THR A 58 14.17 -15.41 9.62
CA THR A 58 15.02 -14.23 9.82
C THR A 58 16.48 -14.60 9.54
N ALA A 59 17.16 -13.76 8.77
CA ALA A 59 18.59 -13.84 8.53
C ALA A 59 19.25 -12.57 9.09
N THR A 60 20.39 -12.72 9.76
CA THR A 60 21.14 -11.58 10.30
C THR A 60 22.31 -11.25 9.39
N ILE A 61 22.40 -9.97 8.98
CA ILE A 61 23.51 -9.43 8.20
C ILE A 61 24.17 -8.35 9.05
N VAL A 62 25.49 -8.40 9.17
CA VAL A 62 26.28 -7.36 9.86
C VAL A 62 26.92 -6.47 8.80
N THR A 63 26.61 -5.18 8.85
CA THR A 63 27.13 -4.18 7.90
C THR A 63 27.63 -2.96 8.65
N GLU A 64 28.79 -2.44 8.26
CA GLU A 64 29.27 -1.15 8.74
C GLU A 64 28.59 -0.02 7.95
N LEU A 65 27.92 0.89 8.66
CA LEU A 65 27.24 2.04 8.06
C LEU A 65 27.95 3.34 8.44
N PRO A 66 28.02 4.33 7.53
CA PRO A 66 28.49 5.67 7.89
C PRO A 66 27.65 6.27 9.02
N VAL A 67 28.31 6.95 9.96
CA VAL A 67 27.66 7.55 11.13
C VAL A 67 26.51 8.49 10.74
N LYS A 68 26.67 9.23 9.63
CA LYS A 68 25.64 10.15 9.13
C LYS A 68 24.34 9.42 8.75
N THR A 69 24.44 8.30 8.05
CA THR A 69 23.28 7.50 7.63
C THR A 69 22.56 6.91 8.84
N LEU A 70 23.32 6.44 9.84
CA LEU A 70 22.74 5.94 11.08
C LEU A 70 21.95 7.03 11.81
N GLN A 71 22.50 8.25 11.90
CA GLN A 71 21.82 9.39 12.53
C GLN A 71 20.51 9.75 11.82
N GLU A 72 20.48 9.70 10.49
CA GLU A 72 19.25 9.94 9.72
C GLU A 72 18.20 8.86 9.98
N ILE A 73 18.59 7.59 9.98
CA ILE A 73 17.69 6.47 10.27
C ILE A 73 17.10 6.60 11.67
N GLU A 74 17.93 6.91 12.67
CA GLU A 74 17.47 7.12 14.04
C GLU A 74 16.45 8.26 14.12
N TYR A 75 16.78 9.41 13.53
CA TYR A 75 15.91 10.57 13.50
C TYR A 75 14.54 10.30 12.88
N TRP A 76 14.49 9.59 11.76
CA TRP A 76 13.22 9.26 11.10
C TRP A 76 12.45 8.17 11.84
N SER A 77 13.13 7.15 12.36
CA SER A 77 12.49 6.08 13.16
C SER A 77 11.79 6.62 14.41
N GLU A 78 12.41 7.58 15.12
CA GLU A 78 11.83 8.20 16.31
C GLU A 78 10.56 9.01 15.97
N ARG A 79 10.51 9.64 14.79
CA ARG A 79 9.36 10.43 14.35
C ARG A 79 8.21 9.58 13.86
N GLU A 80 8.52 8.49 13.17
CA GLU A 80 7.55 7.47 12.74
C GLU A 80 7.05 6.62 13.94
N GLY A 81 7.78 6.63 15.07
CA GLY A 81 7.46 5.84 16.25
C GLY A 81 7.73 4.34 16.04
N THR A 82 8.67 4.00 15.17
CA THR A 82 9.03 2.61 14.80
C THR A 82 10.41 2.23 15.34
N GLU A 83 10.63 0.93 15.56
CA GLU A 83 11.98 0.45 15.90
C GLU A 83 12.93 0.60 14.70
N LYS A 84 14.20 0.93 14.98
CA LYS A 84 15.24 1.12 13.96
C LYS A 84 15.34 -0.06 12.99
N SER A 85 15.21 -1.29 13.51
CA SER A 85 15.23 -2.52 12.74
C SER A 85 14.05 -2.63 11.76
N ILE A 86 12.84 -2.30 12.22
CA ILE A 86 11.62 -2.32 11.40
C ILE A 86 11.70 -1.26 10.32
N PHE A 87 12.09 -0.04 10.69
CA PHE A 87 12.26 1.06 9.75
C PHE A 87 13.31 0.75 8.68
N LEU A 88 14.47 0.20 9.08
CA LEU A 88 15.52 -0.20 8.15
C LEU A 88 15.05 -1.30 7.20
N ASN A 89 14.34 -2.32 7.70
CA ASN A 89 13.80 -3.38 6.84
C ASN A 89 12.79 -2.82 5.82
N GLY A 90 11.95 -1.86 6.22
CA GLY A 90 11.04 -1.17 5.31
C GLY A 90 11.78 -0.42 4.19
N LEU A 91 12.83 0.35 4.56
CA LEU A 91 13.67 1.04 3.57
C LEU A 91 14.38 0.07 2.61
N ILE A 92 14.84 -1.07 3.12
CA ILE A 92 15.48 -2.10 2.28
C ILE A 92 14.46 -2.71 1.31
N ASP A 93 13.25 -3.01 1.77
CA ASP A 93 12.21 -3.59 0.92
C ASP A 93 11.79 -2.62 -0.20
N GLU A 94 11.56 -1.35 0.15
CA GLU A 94 11.27 -0.29 -0.81
C GLU A 94 12.43 -0.10 -1.80
N GLY A 95 13.66 0.01 -1.30
CA GLY A 95 14.85 0.14 -2.13
C GLY A 95 15.08 -1.06 -3.06
N LEU A 96 14.80 -2.28 -2.59
CA LEU A 96 14.86 -3.48 -3.42
C LEU A 96 13.78 -3.50 -4.49
N HIS A 97 12.57 -3.06 -4.16
CA HIS A 97 11.48 -2.94 -5.13
C HIS A 97 11.84 -1.96 -6.25
N GLU A 98 12.28 -0.75 -5.90
CA GLU A 98 12.71 0.26 -6.87
C GLU A 98 13.89 -0.22 -7.73
N TRP A 99 14.87 -0.86 -7.11
CA TRP A 99 16.03 -1.39 -7.83
C TRP A 99 15.64 -2.48 -8.84
N LYS A 100 14.74 -3.40 -8.45
CA LYS A 100 14.21 -4.44 -9.35
C LYS A 100 13.46 -3.83 -10.52
N MET A 101 12.61 -2.83 -10.26
CA MET A 101 11.88 -2.10 -11.30
C MET A 101 12.84 -1.46 -12.30
N TYR A 102 13.84 -0.73 -11.81
CA TYR A 102 14.87 -0.11 -12.64
C TYR A 102 15.62 -1.14 -13.50
N LYS A 103 16.03 -2.27 -12.90
CA LYS A 103 16.73 -3.33 -13.63
C LYS A 103 15.88 -4.02 -14.68
N ALA A 104 14.63 -4.35 -14.36
CA ALA A 104 13.70 -4.95 -15.31
C ALA A 104 13.47 -4.06 -16.54
N LEU A 105 13.30 -2.75 -16.32
CA LEU A 105 13.13 -1.77 -17.39
C LEU A 105 14.42 -1.60 -18.23
N SER A 106 15.59 -1.63 -17.60
CA SER A 106 16.87 -1.62 -18.34
C SER A 106 17.01 -2.84 -19.24
N MET A 107 16.69 -4.04 -18.74
CA MET A 107 16.76 -5.27 -19.54
C MET A 107 15.76 -5.26 -20.70
N TYR A 108 14.57 -4.69 -20.49
CA TYR A 108 13.60 -4.45 -21.57
C TYR A 108 14.16 -3.49 -22.61
N LYS A 109 14.77 -2.38 -22.19
CA LYS A 109 15.40 -1.41 -23.10
C LYS A 109 16.52 -2.03 -23.93
N ASP A 110 17.30 -2.93 -23.35
CA ASP A 110 18.43 -3.60 -24.01
C ASP A 110 18.00 -4.80 -24.89
N HIS A 111 16.70 -4.98 -25.15
CA HIS A 111 16.12 -6.08 -25.93
C HIS A 111 16.44 -7.49 -25.39
N GLN A 112 16.76 -7.61 -24.09
CA GLN A 112 17.12 -8.90 -23.48
C GLN A 112 15.88 -9.67 -23.04
N VAL A 113 14.80 -8.96 -22.69
CA VAL A 113 13.56 -9.55 -22.17
C VAL A 113 12.34 -8.85 -22.76
N THR A 114 11.23 -9.58 -22.84
CA THR A 114 9.92 -9.01 -23.19
C THR A 114 9.36 -8.20 -22.02
N LEU A 115 8.41 -7.30 -22.30
CA LEU A 115 7.77 -6.48 -21.27
C LEU A 115 7.10 -7.34 -20.18
N TRP A 116 6.47 -8.44 -20.60
CA TRP A 116 5.88 -9.41 -19.68
C TRP A 116 6.94 -10.02 -18.76
N LYS A 117 8.08 -10.43 -19.33
CA LYS A 117 9.15 -11.03 -18.54
C LYS A 117 9.80 -10.03 -17.59
N ALA A 118 9.91 -8.76 -18.00
CA ALA A 118 10.34 -7.68 -17.13
C ALA A 118 9.37 -7.50 -15.93
N ALA A 119 8.06 -7.59 -16.16
CA ALA A 119 7.06 -7.46 -15.10
C ALA A 119 7.18 -8.59 -14.07
N GLU A 120 7.40 -9.83 -14.54
CA GLU A 120 7.68 -10.98 -13.67
C GLU A 120 8.94 -10.78 -12.83
N ILE A 121 10.01 -10.23 -13.41
CA ILE A 121 11.28 -9.97 -12.70
C ILE A 121 11.09 -8.89 -11.62
N ALA A 122 10.34 -7.85 -11.94
CA ALA A 122 10.01 -6.78 -11.00
C ALA A 122 8.98 -7.21 -9.94
N GLY A 123 8.27 -8.33 -10.15
CA GLY A 123 7.23 -8.81 -9.25
C GLY A 123 5.96 -7.95 -9.29
N VAL A 124 5.70 -7.28 -10.40
CA VAL A 124 4.55 -6.39 -10.59
C VAL A 124 3.64 -6.92 -11.70
N SER A 125 2.42 -6.41 -11.76
CA SER A 125 1.52 -6.70 -12.86
C SER A 125 2.02 -6.06 -14.16
N LEU A 126 1.60 -6.63 -15.31
CA LEU A 126 1.90 -6.03 -16.61
C LEU A 126 1.40 -4.58 -16.71
N SER A 127 0.21 -4.30 -16.14
CA SER A 127 -0.38 -2.97 -16.16
C SER A 127 0.47 -1.94 -15.41
N GLU A 128 1.03 -2.32 -14.26
CA GLU A 128 1.94 -1.46 -13.50
C GLU A 128 3.24 -1.23 -14.29
N MET A 129 3.82 -2.29 -14.88
CA MET A 129 5.00 -2.16 -15.73
C MET A 129 4.75 -1.24 -16.94
N LEU A 130 3.58 -1.33 -17.58
CA LEU A 130 3.17 -0.44 -18.67
C LEU A 130 3.08 1.03 -18.23
N ALA A 131 2.60 1.29 -17.02
CA ALA A 131 2.50 2.64 -16.46
C ALA A 131 3.87 3.27 -16.17
N GLU A 132 4.91 2.46 -15.96
CA GLU A 132 6.28 2.91 -15.68
C GLU A 132 7.09 3.26 -16.95
N LEU A 133 6.75 2.68 -18.11
CA LEU A 133 7.40 2.98 -19.40
C LEU A 133 7.46 4.48 -19.76
N PRO A 134 6.35 5.25 -19.70
CA PRO A 134 6.36 6.67 -20.06
C PRO A 134 7.22 7.51 -19.13
N LYS A 135 7.33 7.13 -17.83
CA LYS A 135 8.16 7.86 -16.86
C LYS A 135 9.65 7.77 -17.20
N GLN A 136 10.07 6.63 -17.75
CA GLN A 136 11.46 6.40 -18.18
C GLN A 136 11.72 6.79 -19.65
N LYS A 137 10.73 7.36 -20.34
CA LYS A 137 10.79 7.72 -21.78
C LYS A 137 11.22 6.54 -22.67
N ILE A 138 10.85 5.32 -22.29
CA ILE A 138 11.11 4.14 -23.10
C ILE A 138 10.01 4.07 -24.15
N ILE A 139 10.40 4.21 -25.41
CA ILE A 139 9.50 4.02 -26.55
C ILE A 139 9.21 2.51 -26.64
N PHE A 140 7.95 2.14 -26.89
CA PHE A 140 7.59 0.75 -27.15
C PHE A 140 8.53 0.15 -28.20
N GLN A 141 8.89 -1.12 -28.01
CA GLN A 141 9.67 -1.92 -28.96
C GLN A 141 8.85 -2.22 -30.24
N TYR A 142 8.28 -1.19 -30.87
CA TYR A 142 7.62 -1.30 -32.15
C TYR A 142 8.65 -0.97 -33.21
N ASP A 143 9.10 -1.99 -33.94
CA ASP A 143 10.07 -1.79 -34.99
C ASP A 143 9.41 -1.26 -36.27
N MET A 144 10.23 -0.77 -37.21
CA MET A 144 9.71 -0.24 -38.47
C MET A 144 9.13 -1.34 -39.39
N ALA A 145 9.47 -2.61 -39.14
CA ALA A 145 9.00 -3.74 -39.93
C ALA A 145 7.57 -4.13 -39.52
N GLU A 146 7.31 -4.24 -38.22
CA GLU A 146 5.98 -4.40 -37.62
C GLU A 146 5.05 -3.25 -38.04
N LEU A 147 5.56 -2.00 -38.01
CA LEU A 147 4.81 -0.86 -38.53
C LEU A 147 4.43 -1.01 -40.01
N SER A 148 5.36 -1.50 -40.83
CA SER A 148 5.11 -1.67 -42.26
C SER A 148 4.07 -2.75 -42.53
N GLU A 149 4.12 -3.86 -41.79
CA GLU A 149 3.21 -4.99 -41.95
C GLU A 149 1.77 -4.61 -41.53
N ASP A 150 1.62 -3.88 -40.42
CA ASP A 150 0.31 -3.36 -39.98
C ASP A 150 -0.27 -2.33 -40.97
N LEU A 151 0.58 -1.47 -41.55
CA LEU A 151 0.15 -0.51 -42.57
C LEU A 151 -0.26 -1.19 -43.87
N GLU A 152 0.43 -2.25 -44.28
CA GLU A 152 0.05 -3.05 -45.44
C GLU A 152 -1.28 -3.78 -45.20
N TYR A 153 -1.47 -4.37 -44.02
CA TYR A 153 -2.74 -4.98 -43.63
C TYR A 153 -3.90 -3.97 -43.64
N ALA A 154 -3.69 -2.76 -43.09
CA ALA A 154 -4.70 -1.71 -43.07
C ALA A 154 -5.01 -1.12 -44.46
N ARG A 155 -4.04 -1.14 -45.38
CA ARG A 155 -4.21 -0.70 -46.78
C ARG A 155 -4.85 -1.73 -47.69
N GLY A 156 -4.76 -3.02 -47.35
CA GLY A 156 -5.33 -4.13 -48.11
C GLY A 156 -6.85 -4.31 -47.97
N LYS A 157 -7.57 -3.34 -47.39
CA LYS A 157 -9.00 -3.40 -47.11
C LYS A 157 -9.76 -2.22 -47.72
#